data_AF-A1TVP0-F1
#
_entry.id   AF-A1TVP0-F1
#
_cell.length_a   1.000
_cell.length_b   1.000
_cell.length_c   1.000
_cell.angle_alpha   90.00
_cell.angle_beta   90.00
_cell.angle_gamma   90.00
#
_symmetry.space_group_name_H-M   'P 1'
#
loop_
_entity.id
_entity.type
_entity.pdbx_description
1 polymer ?
#
loop_
_entity_poly.entity_id
_entity_poly.type
_entity_poly.pdbx_seq_one_letter_code
_entity_poly.pdbx_strand_id
1 'polypeptide(L)'
;MPAPNFARTAGVLLLCGCGFAAPTLAGVVAGTGSAPSRTQLGATDAVALQPSTNQFGHVLLVPYFTVQQGQMTVLHLTNTDLSNGKAVKLRVRGAANGDSLLTMTLLLSPGDMWTGAITAGADGRAQVTTSDGSCTSPQLAAGVAQPFATDRLDPALGASDRASHTREGSIEAIVAADIPSAAVYGASGQERSALFTAIRQVSEVAPCTGPAIDAALQQDAGDEASAAARGFATPSGGVGGTWYIIDVPGATTFSSPMTTLQAVNAAGQPGRGNYVLFPPTDQAIAQPERFTADPLLVSAGFASRQKDIDGTTTVPTLSAVIQARAYDLPDLSTPYHLPASEANARRTAAEVSELLNAREVRNQYALEPSITAQTDWVFAMPTKRYSVALDYAAGARTFSVVPPAGTGDQFFHSDNTTVSGNQVCSANGNWSFLVFSREASVSTNGAAIPSALPLVPRLCGAVSVAAFNGVSPLSSSVARAPLRNGFQSGWAALQIPDPAGLPVTGAAFIKLTNPGVAAGLAGRYGLIYPHMVRQP
;
A
#
# COMPACT_ATOMS: atom_id res chain seq x y z
N MET A 1 -24.27 30.26 3.03
CA MET A 1 -25.27 29.22 2.70
C MET A 1 -24.69 27.90 3.19
N PRO A 2 -25.37 27.16 4.08
CA PRO A 2 -24.74 26.03 4.76
C PRO A 2 -24.60 24.84 3.82
N ALA A 3 -23.41 24.25 3.80
CA ALA A 3 -23.06 23.05 3.05
C ALA A 3 -23.78 21.81 3.61
N PRO A 4 -24.21 20.86 2.76
CA PRO A 4 -24.88 19.66 3.24
C PRO A 4 -23.86 18.73 3.92
N ASN A 5 -24.05 18.50 5.21
CA ASN A 5 -23.45 17.40 5.95
C ASN A 5 -24.04 16.07 5.43
N PHE A 6 -23.25 15.30 4.69
CA PHE A 6 -23.55 13.87 4.48
C PHE A 6 -23.11 13.10 5.73
N ALA A 7 -23.98 13.12 6.74
CA ALA A 7 -23.93 12.14 7.82
C ALA A 7 -24.12 10.74 7.22
N ARG A 8 -23.13 9.86 7.42
CA ARG A 8 -23.24 8.43 7.12
C ARG A 8 -24.22 7.81 8.12
N THR A 9 -25.50 7.77 7.76
CA THR A 9 -26.51 6.98 8.46
C THR A 9 -26.25 5.50 8.19
N ALA A 10 -25.82 4.78 9.23
CA ALA A 10 -25.83 3.33 9.28
C ALA A 10 -27.30 2.86 9.31
N GLY A 11 -27.87 2.62 8.14
CA GLY A 11 -29.12 1.88 8.00
C GLY A 11 -28.80 0.39 7.83
N VAL A 12 -28.97 -0.40 8.89
CA VAL A 12 -29.05 -1.86 8.78
C VAL A 12 -30.39 -2.18 8.09
N LEU A 13 -30.36 -2.33 6.77
CA LEU A 13 -31.47 -2.90 6.02
C LEU A 13 -31.22 -4.40 5.88
N LEU A 14 -31.87 -5.17 6.75
CA LEU A 14 -31.97 -6.63 6.65
C LEU A 14 -32.85 -6.95 5.42
N LEU A 15 -32.23 -7.03 4.24
CA LEU A 15 -32.88 -7.50 3.01
C LEU A 15 -32.82 -9.03 2.97
N CYS A 16 -33.94 -9.64 3.36
CA CYS A 16 -34.21 -11.05 3.17
C CYS A 16 -34.38 -11.35 1.67
N GLY A 17 -33.54 -12.24 1.14
CA GLY A 17 -33.78 -13.11 -0.01
C GLY A 17 -34.63 -12.59 -1.17
N CYS A 18 -34.04 -11.80 -2.07
CA CYS A 18 -34.38 -11.77 -3.49
C CYS A 18 -33.09 -11.54 -4.27
N GLY A 19 -32.63 -12.57 -4.99
CA GLY A 19 -31.40 -12.55 -5.78
C GLY A 19 -31.52 -11.65 -7.00
N PHE A 20 -31.24 -10.36 -6.83
CA PHE A 20 -30.76 -9.54 -7.93
C PHE A 20 -29.28 -9.88 -8.11
N ALA A 21 -28.93 -10.48 -9.24
CA ALA A 21 -27.53 -10.65 -9.61
C ALA A 21 -26.88 -9.27 -9.62
N ALA A 22 -25.96 -9.02 -8.69
CA ALA A 22 -25.15 -7.81 -8.72
C ALA A 22 -24.44 -7.76 -10.09
N PRO A 23 -24.42 -6.60 -10.78
CA PRO A 23 -23.77 -6.52 -12.08
C PRO A 23 -22.31 -6.95 -11.95
N THR A 24 -21.88 -7.86 -12.83
CA THR A 24 -20.49 -8.32 -12.88
C THR A 24 -19.61 -7.15 -13.34
N LEU A 25 -18.72 -6.68 -12.46
CA LEU A 25 -17.69 -5.72 -12.85
C LEU A 25 -16.72 -6.38 -13.81
N ALA A 26 -16.32 -5.67 -14.86
CA ALA A 26 -15.17 -6.07 -15.66
C ALA A 26 -13.90 -5.76 -14.90
N GLY A 27 -13.74 -4.52 -14.41
CA GLY A 27 -12.68 -4.05 -13.51
C GLY A 27 -11.24 -4.13 -14.02
N VAL A 28 -10.93 -5.11 -14.88
CA VAL A 28 -9.66 -5.40 -15.52
C VAL A 28 -9.95 -5.64 -17.01
N VAL A 29 -9.39 -4.81 -17.87
CA VAL A 29 -9.62 -4.88 -19.31
C VAL A 29 -8.29 -4.78 -20.05
N ALA A 30 -7.98 -5.79 -20.86
CA ALA A 30 -6.86 -5.73 -21.78
C ALA A 30 -7.21 -4.86 -22.98
N GLY A 31 -6.32 -3.96 -23.37
CA GLY A 31 -6.53 -3.14 -24.56
C GLY A 31 -6.12 -3.88 -25.83
N THR A 32 -6.82 -3.60 -26.93
CA THR A 32 -6.63 -4.26 -28.23
C THR A 32 -6.20 -3.30 -29.35
N GLY A 33 -6.38 -1.99 -29.17
CA GLY A 33 -6.08 -0.99 -30.19
C GLY A 33 -4.59 -0.69 -30.32
N SER A 34 -4.08 -0.52 -31.53
CA SER A 34 -2.68 -0.08 -31.73
C SER A 34 -2.37 1.29 -31.11
N ALA A 35 -3.40 2.13 -30.95
CA ALA A 35 -3.36 3.38 -30.21
C ALA A 35 -4.70 3.62 -29.49
N PRO A 36 -4.73 4.36 -28.37
CA PRO A 36 -5.97 4.75 -27.71
C PRO A 36 -6.91 5.54 -28.63
N SER A 37 -8.20 5.20 -28.61
CA SER A 37 -9.26 5.88 -29.35
C SER A 37 -10.53 6.01 -28.50
N ARG A 38 -11.63 6.51 -29.07
CA ARG A 38 -12.95 6.55 -28.41
C ARG A 38 -13.62 5.18 -28.24
N THR A 39 -13.10 4.12 -28.85
CA THR A 39 -13.73 2.77 -28.87
C THR A 39 -12.77 1.64 -28.50
N GLN A 40 -11.47 1.92 -28.41
CA GLN A 40 -10.44 0.92 -28.06
C GLN A 40 -9.41 1.54 -27.15
N LEU A 41 -8.94 0.77 -26.18
CA LEU A 41 -7.80 1.12 -25.37
C LEU A 41 -6.52 0.83 -26.16
N GLY A 42 -5.40 1.45 -25.78
CA GLY A 42 -4.09 1.06 -26.34
C GLY A 42 -3.74 -0.39 -25.98
N ALA A 43 -3.04 -1.10 -26.85
CA ALA A 43 -2.76 -2.52 -26.67
C ALA A 43 -2.04 -2.78 -25.35
N THR A 44 -2.54 -3.74 -24.56
CA THR A 44 -1.78 -4.30 -23.45
C THR A 44 -0.63 -5.11 -24.04
N ASP A 45 0.60 -4.78 -23.69
CA ASP A 45 1.80 -5.51 -24.12
C ASP A 45 2.72 -5.90 -22.96
N ALA A 46 2.36 -5.51 -21.72
CA ALA A 46 3.08 -5.94 -20.53
C ALA A 46 2.98 -7.47 -20.36
N VAL A 47 4.08 -8.08 -19.92
CA VAL A 47 4.19 -9.52 -19.65
C VAL A 47 4.73 -9.82 -18.25
N ALA A 48 5.25 -8.80 -17.56
CA ALA A 48 5.78 -8.90 -16.21
C ALA A 48 5.78 -7.54 -15.49
N LEU A 49 5.92 -7.58 -14.17
CA LEU A 49 6.32 -6.47 -13.31
C LEU A 49 7.81 -6.60 -12.96
N GLN A 50 8.50 -5.48 -12.82
CA GLN A 50 9.88 -5.42 -12.32
C GLN A 50 10.13 -4.19 -11.44
N PRO A 51 11.15 -4.19 -10.56
CA PRO A 51 11.58 -2.98 -9.86
C PRO A 51 12.02 -1.92 -10.88
N SER A 52 11.56 -0.69 -10.69
CA SER A 52 11.93 0.42 -11.55
C SER A 52 13.31 0.98 -11.19
N THR A 53 14.17 1.16 -12.20
CA THR A 53 15.51 1.75 -12.05
C THR A 53 15.49 3.28 -12.06
N ASN A 54 14.45 3.89 -12.62
CA ASN A 54 14.31 5.35 -12.74
C ASN A 54 13.33 5.96 -11.73
N GLN A 55 12.79 5.15 -10.81
CA GLN A 55 11.83 5.57 -9.77
C GLN A 55 10.47 6.07 -10.31
N PHE A 56 10.17 5.76 -11.57
CA PHE A 56 8.84 5.95 -12.18
C PHE A 56 8.26 4.60 -12.60
N GLY A 57 6.94 4.45 -12.53
CA GLY A 57 6.33 3.17 -12.84
C GLY A 57 4.82 3.16 -12.74
N HIS A 58 4.30 2.00 -12.40
CA HIS A 58 2.88 1.66 -12.39
C HIS A 58 2.36 1.43 -10.97
N VAL A 59 3.23 0.99 -10.06
CA VAL A 59 2.94 0.80 -8.63
C VAL A 59 4.00 1.52 -7.82
N LEU A 60 3.58 2.29 -6.83
CA LEU A 60 4.47 3.01 -5.91
C LEU A 60 4.11 2.65 -4.48
N LEU A 61 5.13 2.37 -3.67
CA LEU A 61 4.99 1.87 -2.30
C LEU A 61 5.74 2.78 -1.33
N VAL A 62 5.04 3.21 -0.28
CA VAL A 62 5.64 3.82 0.91
C VAL A 62 5.66 2.75 1.99
N PRO A 63 6.84 2.35 2.49
CA PRO A 63 6.93 1.26 3.46
C PRO A 63 6.29 1.63 4.79
N TYR A 64 6.31 2.91 5.16
CA TYR A 64 5.73 3.36 6.42
C TYR A 64 5.26 4.81 6.39
N PHE A 65 4.06 5.04 6.89
CA PHE A 65 3.59 6.35 7.34
C PHE A 65 3.35 6.30 8.85
N THR A 66 3.50 7.45 9.50
CA THR A 66 3.12 7.63 10.90
C THR A 66 2.66 9.06 11.14
N VAL A 67 1.63 9.18 11.97
CA VAL A 67 1.19 10.44 12.59
C VAL A 67 1.05 10.31 14.10
N GLN A 68 1.75 9.34 14.67
CA GLN A 68 1.82 9.19 16.13
C GLN A 68 2.60 10.35 16.75
N GLN A 69 2.17 10.80 17.93
CA GLN A 69 2.92 11.71 18.81
C GLN A 69 3.54 12.94 18.11
N GLY A 70 2.78 13.61 17.24
CA GLY A 70 3.23 14.84 16.56
C GLY A 70 4.01 14.62 15.25
N GLN A 71 4.16 13.37 14.83
CA GLN A 71 4.61 13.05 13.48
C GLN A 71 3.58 13.47 12.44
N MET A 72 4.05 13.82 11.26
CA MET A 72 3.27 14.06 10.05
C MET A 72 3.93 13.31 8.90
N THR A 73 3.13 12.70 8.02
CA THR A 73 3.64 12.13 6.76
C THR A 73 3.14 12.95 5.58
N VAL A 74 4.00 13.30 4.64
CA VAL A 74 3.63 14.02 3.42
C VAL A 74 4.02 13.20 2.21
N LEU A 75 3.16 13.25 1.19
CA LEU A 75 3.29 12.51 -0.06
C LEU A 75 3.32 13.47 -1.23
N HIS A 76 4.13 13.12 -2.22
CA HIS A 76 4.16 13.75 -3.53
C HIS A 76 4.03 12.66 -4.59
N LEU A 77 3.07 12.81 -5.52
CA LEU A 77 2.89 11.92 -6.67
C LEU A 77 2.93 12.77 -7.94
N THR A 78 3.89 12.49 -8.80
CA THR A 78 4.16 13.28 -10.01
C THR A 78 3.90 12.43 -11.24
N ASN A 79 3.05 12.94 -12.14
CA ASN A 79 2.91 12.38 -13.47
C ASN A 79 3.97 12.98 -14.41
N THR A 80 4.99 12.21 -14.75
CA THR A 80 6.03 12.65 -15.69
C THR A 80 5.67 12.44 -17.16
N ASP A 81 4.52 11.81 -17.43
CA ASP A 81 3.98 11.70 -18.79
C ASP A 81 3.40 13.05 -19.23
N LEU A 82 3.90 13.59 -20.34
CA LEU A 82 3.45 14.86 -20.92
C LEU A 82 2.33 14.70 -21.96
N SER A 83 1.96 13.46 -22.29
CA SER A 83 0.94 13.12 -23.28
C SER A 83 -0.34 12.57 -22.66
N ASN A 84 -0.25 11.88 -21.52
CA ASN A 84 -1.39 11.26 -20.86
C ASN A 84 -1.54 11.76 -19.43
N GLY A 85 -2.77 12.07 -19.05
CA GLY A 85 -3.14 12.10 -17.63
C GLY A 85 -3.15 10.69 -17.04
N LYS A 86 -3.23 10.57 -15.72
CA LYS A 86 -3.19 9.30 -14.99
C LYS A 86 -4.34 9.25 -13.99
N ALA A 87 -5.08 8.15 -14.00
CA ALA A 87 -5.94 7.78 -12.90
C ALA A 87 -5.14 6.87 -11.95
N VAL A 88 -4.82 7.37 -10.75
CA VAL A 88 -3.99 6.69 -9.76
C VAL A 88 -4.85 6.35 -8.54
N LYS A 89 -4.99 5.06 -8.24
CA LYS A 89 -5.61 4.59 -7.00
C LYS A 89 -4.62 4.77 -5.86
N LEU A 90 -4.88 5.70 -4.95
CA LEU A 90 -4.14 5.84 -3.70
C LEU A 90 -4.85 5.08 -2.57
N ARG A 91 -4.13 4.22 -1.88
CA ARG A 91 -4.64 3.45 -0.74
C ARG A 91 -3.72 3.62 0.45
N VAL A 92 -4.30 3.91 1.61
CA VAL A 92 -3.60 3.95 2.90
C VAL A 92 -4.09 2.78 3.73
N ARG A 93 -3.17 1.97 4.24
CA ARG A 93 -3.47 0.73 4.96
C ARG A 93 -2.90 0.74 6.36
N GLY A 94 -3.63 0.19 7.33
CA GLY A 94 -3.18 0.11 8.72
C GLY A 94 -2.08 -0.94 8.94
N ALA A 95 -1.16 -0.66 9.87
CA ALA A 95 -0.01 -1.53 10.13
C ALA A 95 -0.38 -2.95 10.62
N ALA A 96 -1.44 -3.10 11.42
CA ALA A 96 -1.73 -4.33 12.16
C ALA A 96 -2.16 -5.51 11.28
N ASN A 97 -2.96 -5.26 10.25
CA ASN A 97 -3.56 -6.31 9.41
C ASN A 97 -3.69 -5.89 7.95
N GLY A 98 -3.15 -4.74 7.55
CA GLY A 98 -3.33 -4.19 6.20
C GLY A 98 -4.78 -3.81 5.89
N ASP A 99 -5.54 -3.36 6.90
CA ASP A 99 -6.92 -2.92 6.71
C ASP A 99 -6.97 -1.58 5.95
N SER A 100 -7.98 -1.39 5.10
CA SER A 100 -8.15 -0.14 4.35
C SER A 100 -8.56 1.01 5.27
N LEU A 101 -7.80 2.10 5.24
CA LEU A 101 -8.03 3.32 6.02
C LEU A 101 -8.50 4.48 5.14
N LEU A 102 -7.91 4.61 3.96
CA LEU A 102 -8.30 5.57 2.94
C LEU A 102 -8.16 4.91 1.59
N THR A 103 -9.09 5.21 0.71
CA THR A 103 -8.97 4.89 -0.69
C THR A 103 -9.56 6.02 -1.52
N MET A 104 -8.81 6.48 -2.51
CA MET A 104 -9.27 7.50 -3.45
C MET A 104 -8.61 7.32 -4.82
N THR A 105 -9.23 7.87 -5.85
CA THR A 105 -8.64 7.99 -7.19
C THR A 105 -8.14 9.41 -7.37
N LEU A 106 -6.83 9.56 -7.53
CA LEU A 106 -6.18 10.81 -7.93
C LEU A 106 -6.18 10.89 -9.47
N LEU A 107 -6.54 12.05 -10.02
CA LEU A 107 -6.48 12.31 -11.45
C LEU A 107 -5.40 13.34 -11.72
N LEU A 108 -4.24 12.88 -12.18
CA LEU A 108 -3.10 13.73 -12.49
C LEU A 108 -3.13 14.09 -13.96
N SER A 109 -3.19 15.37 -14.31
CA SER A 109 -3.04 15.78 -15.71
C SER A 109 -1.59 15.58 -16.20
N PRO A 110 -1.29 15.70 -17.52
CA PRO A 110 0.08 15.59 -17.99
C PRO A 110 1.02 16.61 -17.33
N GLY A 111 2.12 16.14 -16.73
CA GLY A 111 3.07 16.98 -15.98
C GLY A 111 2.60 17.45 -14.59
N ASP A 112 1.44 16.97 -14.13
CA ASP A 112 0.86 17.36 -12.85
C ASP A 112 1.53 16.68 -11.65
N MET A 113 1.41 17.28 -10.47
CA MET A 113 1.90 16.72 -9.23
C MET A 113 0.90 16.96 -8.11
N TRP A 114 0.42 15.88 -7.49
CA TRP A 114 -0.41 15.97 -6.30
C TRP A 114 0.42 15.91 -5.02
N THR A 115 0.07 16.77 -4.05
CA THR A 115 0.66 16.77 -2.71
C THR A 115 -0.40 16.62 -1.63
N GLY A 116 -0.17 15.75 -0.65
CA GLY A 116 -1.07 15.57 0.50
C GLY A 116 -0.33 15.32 1.80
N ALA A 117 -0.84 15.89 2.89
CA ALA A 117 -0.33 15.73 4.24
C ALA A 117 -1.28 14.86 5.07
N ILE A 118 -0.73 13.82 5.70
CA ILE A 118 -1.41 12.98 6.68
C ILE A 118 -1.01 13.48 8.06
N THR A 119 -2.01 13.83 8.87
CA THR A 119 -1.84 14.32 10.25
C THR A 119 -2.77 13.60 11.20
N ALA A 120 -2.54 13.72 12.51
CA ALA A 120 -3.54 13.35 13.51
C ALA A 120 -4.62 14.43 13.61
N GLY A 121 -5.88 14.03 13.48
CA GLY A 121 -7.05 14.86 13.70
C GLY A 121 -7.39 15.03 15.18
N ALA A 122 -8.30 15.97 15.47
CA ALA A 122 -8.74 16.25 16.83
C ALA A 122 -9.50 15.08 17.49
N ASP A 123 -10.11 14.21 16.68
CA ASP A 123 -10.76 12.96 17.12
C ASP A 123 -9.75 11.81 17.35
N GLY A 124 -8.46 12.09 17.19
CA GLY A 124 -7.37 11.14 17.32
C GLY A 124 -7.14 10.26 16.08
N ARG A 125 -8.00 10.30 15.05
CA ARG A 125 -7.77 9.53 13.82
C ARG A 125 -6.75 10.22 12.94
N ALA A 126 -6.04 9.46 12.11
CA ALA A 126 -5.33 10.05 11.00
C ALA A 126 -6.31 10.67 10.00
N GLN A 127 -5.88 11.74 9.35
CA GLN A 127 -6.64 12.45 8.33
C GLN A 127 -5.69 12.94 7.24
N VAL A 128 -6.16 12.94 5.99
CA VAL A 128 -5.43 13.56 4.87
C VAL A 128 -5.96 14.96 4.64
N THR A 129 -5.05 15.91 4.40
CA THR A 129 -5.38 17.27 3.94
C THR A 129 -4.52 17.59 2.73
N THR A 130 -5.10 18.28 1.77
CA THR A 130 -4.38 18.78 0.60
C THR A 130 -4.89 20.17 0.24
N SER A 131 -4.00 21.06 -0.17
CA SER A 131 -4.33 22.33 -0.82
C SER A 131 -4.03 22.27 -2.32
N ASP A 132 -3.66 21.09 -2.82
CA ASP A 132 -3.33 20.85 -4.21
C ASP A 132 -4.57 20.87 -5.10
N GLY A 133 -4.39 21.31 -6.35
CA GLY A 133 -5.48 21.51 -7.31
C GLY A 133 -5.81 20.28 -8.16
N SER A 134 -5.06 19.17 -8.08
CA SER A 134 -5.40 17.96 -8.84
C SER A 134 -6.76 17.40 -8.42
N CYS A 135 -7.50 16.89 -9.40
CA CYS A 135 -8.83 16.36 -9.15
C CYS A 135 -8.76 15.00 -8.44
N THR A 136 -9.75 14.73 -7.59
CA THR A 136 -9.81 13.50 -6.80
C THR A 136 -11.22 12.92 -6.80
N SER A 137 -11.34 11.61 -6.60
CA SER A 137 -12.62 10.95 -6.38
C SER A 137 -12.53 10.04 -5.14
N PRO A 138 -13.29 10.32 -4.07
CA PRO A 138 -14.16 11.50 -3.90
C PRO A 138 -13.37 12.82 -3.96
N GLN A 139 -14.02 13.90 -4.41
CA GLN A 139 -13.38 15.21 -4.53
C GLN A 139 -13.06 15.78 -3.14
N LEU A 140 -11.77 15.95 -2.86
CA LEU A 140 -11.31 16.66 -1.67
C LEU A 140 -11.43 18.17 -1.88
N ALA A 141 -11.91 18.86 -0.84
CA ALA A 141 -11.91 20.32 -0.82
C ALA A 141 -10.55 20.82 -0.27
N ALA A 142 -10.01 21.86 -0.91
CA ALA A 142 -8.71 22.43 -0.54
C ALA A 142 -8.68 22.85 0.94
N GLY A 143 -7.67 22.37 1.67
CA GLY A 143 -7.48 22.65 3.10
C GLY A 143 -8.47 21.95 4.04
N VAL A 144 -9.41 21.15 3.52
CA VAL A 144 -10.40 20.44 4.35
C VAL A 144 -9.92 19.03 4.65
N ALA A 145 -9.62 18.77 5.92
CA ALA A 145 -9.17 17.47 6.39
C ALA A 145 -10.23 16.38 6.19
N GLN A 146 -9.79 15.23 5.68
CA GLN A 146 -10.62 14.03 5.49
C GLN A 146 -10.14 12.91 6.41
N PRO A 147 -10.95 12.52 7.41
CA PRO A 147 -10.55 11.51 8.39
C PRO A 147 -10.54 10.10 7.79
N PHE A 148 -9.55 9.30 8.18
CA PHE A 148 -9.38 7.92 7.72
C PHE A 148 -10.43 7.00 8.30
N ALA A 149 -11.07 6.20 7.46
CA ALA A 149 -12.08 5.25 7.83
C ALA A 149 -11.59 4.21 8.86
N THR A 150 -12.54 3.67 9.62
CA THR A 150 -12.30 2.73 10.71
C THR A 150 -13.19 1.49 10.61
N ASP A 151 -13.95 1.36 9.53
CA ASP A 151 -14.94 0.30 9.27
C ASP A 151 -14.32 -1.06 8.98
N ARG A 152 -13.09 -1.07 8.46
CA ARG A 152 -12.31 -2.29 8.22
C ARG A 152 -11.42 -2.71 9.42
N LEU A 153 -11.31 -1.86 10.46
CA LEU A 153 -10.54 -2.18 11.66
C LEU A 153 -11.29 -3.16 12.55
N ASP A 154 -10.55 -3.78 13.49
CA ASP A 154 -11.15 -4.68 14.47
C ASP A 154 -12.30 -4.00 15.23
N PRO A 155 -13.55 -4.52 15.10
CA PRO A 155 -14.70 -3.95 15.77
C PRO A 155 -14.68 -4.12 17.30
N ALA A 156 -13.84 -5.01 17.83
CA ALA A 156 -13.70 -5.22 19.28
C ALA A 156 -12.85 -4.13 19.97
N LEU A 157 -12.07 -3.36 19.21
CA LEU A 157 -11.25 -2.28 19.76
C LEU A 157 -12.10 -1.08 20.19
N GLY A 158 -11.72 -0.47 21.32
CA GLY A 158 -12.26 0.81 21.77
C GLY A 158 -11.95 1.95 20.80
N ALA A 159 -12.69 3.05 20.89
CA ALA A 159 -12.55 4.18 19.95
C ALA A 159 -11.13 4.77 19.90
N SER A 160 -10.46 4.90 21.05
CA SER A 160 -9.07 5.40 21.14
C SER A 160 -8.08 4.47 20.43
N ASP A 161 -8.26 3.16 20.58
CA ASP A 161 -7.35 2.17 20.01
C ASP A 161 -7.59 2.03 18.51
N ARG A 162 -8.84 2.04 18.06
CA ARG A 162 -9.18 2.14 16.63
C ARG A 162 -8.59 3.40 16.01
N ALA A 163 -8.69 4.54 16.69
CA ALA A 163 -8.05 5.76 16.24
C ALA A 163 -6.52 5.59 16.14
N SER A 164 -5.87 4.93 17.11
CA SER A 164 -4.44 4.60 17.05
C SER A 164 -4.06 3.74 15.84
N HIS A 165 -4.90 2.76 15.49
CA HIS A 165 -4.70 1.90 14.31
C HIS A 165 -4.81 2.64 12.98
N THR A 166 -5.38 3.85 12.94
CA THR A 166 -5.36 4.69 11.73
C THR A 166 -4.05 5.47 11.57
N ARG A 167 -3.25 5.61 12.63
CA ARG A 167 -2.13 6.57 12.69
C ARG A 167 -0.80 6.03 12.18
N GLU A 168 -0.72 4.78 11.76
CA GLU A 168 0.49 4.23 11.15
C GLU A 168 0.20 2.99 10.29
N GLY A 169 1.06 2.74 9.31
CA GLY A 169 0.89 1.65 8.35
C GLY A 169 1.64 1.92 7.05
N SER A 170 1.13 1.45 5.92
CA SER A 170 1.77 1.61 4.61
C SER A 170 0.85 2.31 3.61
N ILE A 171 1.43 2.79 2.51
CA ILE A 171 0.71 3.46 1.44
C ILE A 171 1.11 2.83 0.11
N GLU A 172 0.13 2.65 -0.77
CA GLU A 172 0.32 2.14 -2.12
C GLU A 172 -0.43 3.04 -3.12
N ALA A 173 0.20 3.33 -4.24
CA ALA A 173 -0.39 4.06 -5.35
C ALA A 173 -0.28 3.20 -6.62
N ILE A 174 -1.41 2.93 -7.27
CA ILE A 174 -1.51 2.06 -8.45
C ILE A 174 -2.06 2.89 -9.61
N VAL A 175 -1.31 3.01 -10.69
CA VAL A 175 -1.78 3.64 -11.93
C VAL A 175 -2.83 2.71 -12.54
N ALA A 176 -4.10 3.08 -12.49
CA ALA A 176 -5.18 2.21 -12.93
C ALA A 176 -5.51 2.38 -14.43
N ALA A 177 -5.31 3.59 -14.95
CA ALA A 177 -5.55 3.92 -16.35
C ALA A 177 -4.79 5.19 -16.76
N ASP A 178 -4.51 5.30 -18.06
CA ASP A 178 -4.13 6.56 -18.70
C ASP A 178 -5.38 7.34 -19.11
N ILE A 179 -5.24 8.67 -19.24
CA ILE A 179 -6.27 9.60 -19.74
C ILE A 179 -5.66 10.36 -20.92
N PRO A 180 -5.82 9.88 -22.18
CA PRO A 180 -5.15 10.46 -23.33
C PRO A 180 -5.51 11.93 -23.59
N SER A 181 -4.51 12.75 -23.93
CA SER A 181 -4.74 14.14 -24.38
C SER A 181 -5.18 14.26 -25.85
N ALA A 182 -5.20 13.14 -26.58
CA ALA A 182 -5.50 13.07 -27.99
C ALA A 182 -6.92 13.55 -28.32
N ALA A 183 -7.04 14.27 -29.44
CA ALA A 183 -8.29 14.80 -29.94
C ALA A 183 -8.97 13.79 -30.88
N VAL A 184 -9.59 12.75 -30.31
CA VAL A 184 -10.21 11.62 -31.04
C VAL A 184 -11.67 11.36 -30.62
N TYR A 185 -12.24 12.29 -29.86
CA TYR A 185 -13.60 12.24 -29.31
C TYR A 185 -14.52 13.23 -30.04
N GLY A 186 -15.79 13.27 -29.64
CA GLY A 186 -16.82 14.12 -30.25
C GLY A 186 -17.37 13.56 -31.55
N ALA A 187 -18.36 14.25 -32.13
CA ALA A 187 -18.99 13.84 -33.39
C ALA A 187 -18.05 13.98 -34.59
N SER A 188 -17.15 14.97 -34.55
CA SER A 188 -16.15 15.23 -35.58
C SER A 188 -14.86 14.42 -35.42
N GLY A 189 -14.67 13.74 -34.28
CA GLY A 189 -13.42 13.05 -33.95
C GLY A 189 -12.23 13.98 -33.75
N GLN A 190 -12.47 15.26 -33.43
CA GLN A 190 -11.44 16.30 -33.23
C GLN A 190 -11.50 16.93 -31.83
N GLU A 191 -12.25 16.32 -30.91
CA GLU A 191 -12.41 16.80 -29.54
C GLU A 191 -11.60 15.93 -28.57
N ARG A 192 -11.27 16.49 -27.42
CA ARG A 192 -10.72 15.73 -26.29
C ARG A 192 -11.85 15.13 -25.47
N SER A 193 -11.58 14.07 -24.72
CA SER A 193 -12.58 13.51 -23.82
C SER A 193 -13.04 14.53 -22.77
N ALA A 194 -14.27 14.38 -22.29
CA ALA A 194 -14.78 15.20 -21.19
C ALA A 194 -13.93 15.04 -19.93
N LEU A 195 -13.44 13.81 -19.67
CA LEU A 195 -12.55 13.51 -18.56
C LEU A 195 -11.21 14.23 -18.67
N PHE A 196 -10.54 14.19 -19.84
CA PHE A 196 -9.28 14.90 -20.02
C PHE A 196 -9.48 16.41 -19.84
N THR A 197 -10.57 16.95 -20.39
CA THR A 197 -10.92 18.37 -20.25
C THR A 197 -11.16 18.77 -18.80
N ALA A 198 -11.71 17.86 -17.98
CA ALA A 198 -11.98 18.11 -16.55
C ALA A 198 -10.70 18.24 -15.72
N ILE A 199 -9.66 17.46 -16.05
CA ILE A 199 -8.43 17.38 -15.26
C ILE A 199 -7.34 18.31 -15.78
N ARG A 200 -7.40 18.72 -17.05
CA ARG A 200 -6.35 19.53 -17.67
C ARG A 200 -6.23 20.87 -16.97
N GLN A 201 -5.03 21.17 -16.49
CA GLN A 201 -4.70 22.47 -15.93
C GLN A 201 -4.84 23.57 -16.98
N VAL A 202 -5.58 24.63 -16.66
CA VAL A 202 -5.68 25.87 -17.43
C VAL A 202 -5.45 27.02 -16.46
N SER A 203 -4.39 27.82 -16.70
CA SER A 203 -3.98 28.88 -15.77
C SER A 203 -3.77 28.36 -14.33
N GLU A 204 -3.05 27.24 -14.20
CA GLU A 204 -2.72 26.58 -12.92
C GLU A 204 -3.93 26.03 -12.13
N VAL A 205 -5.10 25.92 -12.76
CA VAL A 205 -6.30 25.35 -12.15
C VAL A 205 -6.89 24.25 -13.01
N ALA A 206 -7.12 23.08 -12.42
CA ALA A 206 -7.93 22.03 -13.02
C ALA A 206 -9.41 22.32 -12.71
N PRO A 207 -10.31 22.34 -13.71
CA PRO A 207 -11.73 22.61 -13.48
C PRO A 207 -12.42 21.62 -12.54
N CYS A 208 -11.93 20.37 -12.50
CA CYS A 208 -12.49 19.27 -11.73
C CYS A 208 -14.01 19.16 -11.87
N THR A 209 -14.49 19.18 -13.12
CA THR A 209 -15.92 19.16 -13.43
C THR A 209 -16.56 17.86 -12.94
N GLY A 210 -17.23 17.93 -11.78
CA GLY A 210 -17.86 16.80 -11.10
C GLY A 210 -18.62 15.86 -12.02
N PRO A 211 -19.54 16.34 -12.89
CA PRO A 211 -20.27 15.45 -13.80
C PRO A 211 -19.41 14.62 -14.75
N ALA A 212 -18.29 15.16 -15.26
CA ALA A 212 -17.39 14.44 -16.15
C ALA A 212 -16.57 13.39 -15.39
N ILE A 213 -16.10 13.75 -14.19
CA ILE A 213 -15.37 12.83 -13.30
C ILE A 213 -16.30 11.70 -12.82
N ASP A 214 -17.52 12.03 -12.40
CA ASP A 214 -18.48 11.06 -11.91
C ASP A 214 -18.94 10.10 -13.01
N ALA A 215 -19.19 10.61 -14.22
CA ALA A 215 -19.52 9.77 -15.37
C ALA A 215 -18.38 8.80 -15.73
N ALA A 216 -17.13 9.21 -15.52
CA ALA A 216 -15.97 8.35 -15.77
C ALA A 216 -15.75 7.31 -14.66
N LEU A 217 -15.92 7.69 -13.39
CA LEU A 217 -15.44 6.91 -12.24
C LEU A 217 -16.52 6.21 -11.41
N GLN A 218 -17.78 6.67 -11.38
CA GLN A 218 -18.77 6.14 -10.42
C GLN A 218 -19.42 4.82 -10.88
N GLN A 219 -19.16 4.39 -12.11
CA GLN A 219 -19.67 3.14 -12.66
C GLN A 219 -18.54 2.33 -13.25
N ASP A 220 -18.68 1.02 -13.29
CA ASP A 220 -17.74 0.15 -13.99
C ASP A 220 -17.79 0.42 -15.49
N ALA A 221 -16.65 0.29 -16.17
CA ALA A 221 -16.63 0.36 -17.62
C ALA A 221 -17.33 -0.85 -18.26
N GLY A 222 -17.27 -2.05 -17.68
CA GLY A 222 -17.90 -3.27 -18.21
C GLY A 222 -17.18 -3.89 -19.42
N ASP A 223 -16.57 -3.08 -20.28
CA ASP A 223 -15.79 -3.53 -21.44
C ASP A 223 -14.79 -2.48 -21.94
N GLU A 224 -13.99 -2.84 -22.95
CA GLU A 224 -12.98 -1.99 -23.56
C GLU A 224 -13.59 -0.74 -24.21
N ALA A 225 -14.67 -0.90 -24.97
CA ALA A 225 -15.28 0.19 -25.72
C ALA A 225 -15.86 1.26 -24.78
N SER A 226 -16.45 0.84 -23.67
CA SER A 226 -17.00 1.71 -22.64
C SER A 226 -15.90 2.40 -21.82
N ALA A 227 -14.80 1.71 -21.51
CA ALA A 227 -13.64 2.35 -20.87
C ALA A 227 -13.04 3.44 -21.78
N ALA A 228 -12.84 3.11 -23.05
CA ALA A 228 -12.35 4.03 -24.07
C ALA A 228 -13.30 5.24 -24.26
N ALA A 229 -14.61 4.99 -24.36
CA ALA A 229 -15.61 6.05 -24.53
C ALA A 229 -15.65 7.04 -23.35
N ARG A 230 -15.28 6.60 -22.14
CA ARG A 230 -15.17 7.44 -20.93
C ARG A 230 -13.88 8.26 -20.86
N GLY A 231 -12.98 8.09 -21.83
CA GLY A 231 -11.75 8.87 -21.91
C GLY A 231 -10.52 8.17 -21.35
N PHE A 232 -10.58 6.85 -21.11
CA PHE A 232 -9.44 6.09 -20.58
C PHE A 232 -8.64 5.37 -21.67
N ALA A 233 -7.42 4.99 -21.30
CA ALA A 233 -6.55 4.06 -22.00
C ALA A 233 -5.88 3.10 -21.00
N THR A 234 -5.27 2.03 -21.51
CA THR A 234 -4.39 1.17 -20.72
C THR A 234 -3.23 1.97 -20.12
N PRO A 235 -2.82 1.70 -18.86
CA PRO A 235 -1.79 2.48 -18.18
C PRO A 235 -0.39 2.23 -18.76
N SER A 236 0.38 3.30 -19.03
CA SER A 236 1.77 3.25 -19.53
C SER A 236 2.85 3.57 -18.49
N GLY A 237 2.46 3.70 -17.22
CA GLY A 237 3.36 4.07 -16.12
C GLY A 237 3.66 5.56 -16.09
N GLY A 238 4.90 5.94 -15.77
CA GLY A 238 5.33 7.34 -15.77
C GLY A 238 4.87 8.14 -14.55
N VAL A 239 4.46 7.47 -13.46
CA VAL A 239 4.22 8.12 -12.17
C VAL A 239 5.38 7.84 -11.24
N GLY A 240 5.93 8.91 -10.65
CA GLY A 240 6.96 8.86 -9.62
C GLY A 240 6.44 9.46 -8.33
N GLY A 241 7.12 9.18 -7.22
CA GLY A 241 6.67 9.72 -5.95
C GLY A 241 7.76 9.79 -4.91
N THR A 242 7.62 10.75 -4.01
CA THR A 242 8.47 10.91 -2.83
C THR A 242 7.58 11.07 -1.61
N TRP A 243 8.16 10.77 -0.45
CA TRP A 243 7.48 10.94 0.82
C TRP A 243 8.47 11.43 1.87
N TYR A 244 7.94 12.09 2.88
CA TYR A 244 8.71 12.36 4.09
C TYR A 244 7.85 12.21 5.35
N ILE A 245 8.51 11.80 6.44
CA ILE A 245 7.97 11.84 7.80
C ILE A 245 8.69 12.98 8.52
N ILE A 246 7.93 13.90 9.09
CA ILE A 246 8.47 14.99 9.92
C ILE A 246 7.90 14.92 11.32
N ASP A 247 8.79 14.92 12.29
CA ASP A 247 8.49 15.16 13.70
C ASP A 247 8.39 16.67 13.87
N VAL A 248 7.16 17.22 13.82
CA VAL A 248 6.95 18.68 13.81
C VAL A 248 7.45 19.33 15.10
N PRO A 249 7.11 18.82 16.32
CA PRO A 249 7.72 19.30 17.57
C PRO A 249 9.22 18.98 17.66
N GLY A 250 9.62 17.88 17.02
CA GLY A 250 10.98 17.39 17.00
C GLY A 250 11.93 18.15 16.08
N ALA A 251 11.43 18.83 15.05
CA ALA A 251 12.22 19.35 13.93
C ALA A 251 13.17 18.30 13.33
N THR A 252 12.69 17.07 13.11
CA THR A 252 13.45 15.97 12.49
C THR A 252 12.68 15.44 11.28
N THR A 253 13.36 15.24 10.15
CA THR A 253 12.72 14.76 8.90
C THR A 253 13.44 13.54 8.35
N PHE A 254 12.66 12.56 7.88
CA PHE A 254 13.11 11.43 7.08
C PHE A 254 12.44 11.48 5.72
N SER A 255 13.20 11.36 4.62
CA SER A 255 12.64 11.46 3.27
C SER A 255 13.21 10.41 2.34
N SER A 256 12.39 9.86 1.46
CA SER A 256 12.82 8.87 0.47
C SER A 256 11.94 8.93 -0.78
N PRO A 257 12.45 8.51 -1.95
CA PRO A 257 11.56 8.12 -3.04
C PRO A 257 10.69 6.91 -2.64
N MET A 258 9.57 6.74 -3.33
CA MET A 258 8.75 5.54 -3.20
C MET A 258 9.41 4.34 -3.90
N THR A 259 9.28 3.14 -3.33
CA THR A 259 9.65 1.91 -4.03
C THR A 259 8.70 1.72 -5.20
N THR A 260 9.22 1.57 -6.41
CA THR A 260 8.39 1.62 -7.62
C THR A 260 8.52 0.34 -8.42
N LEU A 261 7.40 -0.21 -8.87
CA LEU A 261 7.33 -1.35 -9.79
C LEU A 261 6.79 -0.88 -11.14
N GLN A 262 7.33 -1.43 -12.22
CA GLN A 262 7.01 -1.10 -13.59
C GLN A 262 6.57 -2.34 -14.34
N ALA A 263 5.43 -2.26 -15.03
CA ALA A 263 5.03 -3.24 -16.04
C ALA A 263 5.92 -3.10 -17.27
N VAL A 264 6.43 -4.23 -17.76
CA VAL A 264 7.32 -4.30 -18.92
C VAL A 264 6.84 -5.27 -19.98
N ASN A 265 7.12 -4.93 -21.23
CA ASN A 265 6.84 -5.79 -22.37
C ASN A 265 7.87 -6.91 -22.51
N ALA A 266 7.69 -7.78 -23.51
CA ALA A 266 8.59 -8.91 -23.77
C ALA A 266 10.05 -8.51 -24.07
N ALA A 267 10.32 -7.25 -24.41
CA ALA A 267 11.66 -6.72 -24.60
C ALA A 267 12.28 -6.14 -23.31
N GLY A 268 11.59 -6.23 -22.16
CA GLY A 268 12.03 -5.63 -20.89
C GLY A 268 11.91 -4.10 -20.85
N GLN A 269 11.21 -3.49 -21.81
CA GLN A 269 10.97 -2.05 -21.89
C GLN A 269 9.66 -1.69 -21.19
N PRO A 270 9.48 -0.43 -20.75
CA PRO A 270 8.19 0.03 -20.19
C PRO A 270 7.03 -0.33 -21.13
N GLY A 271 6.10 -1.15 -20.63
CA GLY A 271 4.93 -1.63 -21.36
C GLY A 271 3.64 -1.01 -20.84
N ARG A 272 2.54 -1.29 -21.53
CA ARG A 272 1.17 -0.98 -21.10
C ARG A 272 0.56 -2.18 -20.39
N GLY A 273 0.12 -1.95 -19.16
CA GLY A 273 -0.69 -2.92 -18.41
C GLY A 273 -2.14 -2.95 -18.86
N ASN A 274 -2.93 -3.79 -18.22
CA ASN A 274 -4.39 -3.76 -18.31
C ASN A 274 -4.92 -2.48 -17.66
N TYR A 275 -6.04 -1.98 -18.18
CA TYR A 275 -6.89 -1.07 -17.43
C TYR A 275 -7.38 -1.79 -16.17
N VAL A 276 -7.18 -1.23 -14.98
CA VAL A 276 -7.54 -1.86 -13.69
C VAL A 276 -8.36 -0.94 -12.77
N LEU A 277 -9.15 -0.03 -13.34
CA LEU A 277 -9.92 0.94 -12.56
C LEU A 277 -11.27 0.37 -12.13
N PHE A 278 -11.56 0.49 -10.84
CA PHE A 278 -12.84 0.15 -10.22
C PHE A 278 -13.49 1.41 -9.62
N PRO A 279 -14.82 1.48 -9.59
CA PRO A 279 -15.52 2.61 -8.99
C PRO A 279 -15.19 2.79 -7.50
N PRO A 280 -15.04 4.02 -7.00
CA PRO A 280 -14.83 4.29 -5.58
C PRO A 280 -16.15 4.21 -4.78
N THR A 281 -16.98 3.20 -5.05
CA THR A 281 -18.32 3.02 -4.48
C THR A 281 -18.37 1.81 -3.54
N ASP A 282 -19.43 1.75 -2.73
CA ASP A 282 -19.75 0.62 -1.87
C ASP A 282 -20.49 -0.52 -2.61
N GLN A 283 -20.43 -0.56 -3.94
CA GLN A 283 -20.99 -1.65 -4.71
C GLN A 283 -20.35 -2.98 -4.29
N ALA A 284 -21.17 -3.97 -3.96
CA ALA A 284 -20.70 -5.31 -3.63
C ALA A 284 -20.13 -6.00 -4.88
N ILE A 285 -19.00 -6.70 -4.71
CA ILE A 285 -18.40 -7.51 -5.77
C ILE A 285 -18.88 -8.95 -5.62
N ALA A 286 -19.44 -9.52 -6.69
CA ALA A 286 -19.96 -10.89 -6.69
C ALA A 286 -18.85 -11.96 -6.75
N GLN A 287 -17.78 -11.69 -7.50
CA GLN A 287 -16.63 -12.60 -7.69
C GLN A 287 -15.30 -11.87 -7.44
N PRO A 288 -15.05 -11.40 -6.20
CA PRO A 288 -13.85 -10.63 -5.88
C PRO A 288 -12.55 -11.38 -6.15
N GLU A 289 -12.56 -12.71 -6.03
CA GLU A 289 -11.39 -13.56 -6.28
C GLU A 289 -10.79 -13.39 -7.68
N ARG A 290 -11.56 -12.91 -8.67
CA ARG A 290 -11.03 -12.58 -10.01
C ARG A 290 -10.06 -11.40 -10.02
N PHE A 291 -10.08 -10.57 -8.98
CA PHE A 291 -9.41 -9.27 -8.91
C PHE A 291 -8.56 -9.09 -7.65
N THR A 292 -8.72 -9.93 -6.64
CA THR A 292 -7.93 -9.88 -5.41
C THR A 292 -7.62 -11.26 -4.88
N ALA A 293 -6.44 -11.39 -4.26
CA ALA A 293 -6.05 -12.53 -3.46
C ALA A 293 -6.23 -12.29 -1.95
N ASP A 294 -6.78 -11.14 -1.51
CA ASP A 294 -7.06 -10.86 -0.09
C ASP A 294 -8.00 -11.94 0.50
N PRO A 295 -7.51 -12.79 1.42
CA PRO A 295 -8.27 -13.92 1.92
C PRO A 295 -9.48 -13.52 2.77
N LEU A 296 -9.60 -12.26 3.19
CA LEU A 296 -10.80 -11.79 3.88
C LEU A 296 -11.90 -11.35 2.90
N LEU A 297 -11.54 -10.98 1.67
CA LEU A 297 -12.46 -10.42 0.68
C LEU A 297 -13.00 -11.47 -0.30
N VAL A 298 -12.26 -12.57 -0.51
CA VAL A 298 -12.66 -13.62 -1.46
C VAL A 298 -13.90 -14.40 -1.01
N SER A 299 -14.59 -14.98 -1.99
CA SER A 299 -15.79 -15.79 -1.76
C SER A 299 -15.51 -17.06 -0.94
N ALA A 300 -16.57 -17.69 -0.43
CA ALA A 300 -16.48 -18.96 0.29
C ALA A 300 -15.69 -20.02 -0.50
N GLY A 301 -14.84 -20.78 0.20
CA GLY A 301 -14.02 -21.84 -0.40
C GLY A 301 -12.72 -21.35 -1.06
N PHE A 302 -12.55 -20.05 -1.32
CA PHE A 302 -11.32 -19.51 -1.92
C PHE A 302 -10.26 -19.06 -0.91
N ALA A 303 -10.57 -19.12 0.38
CA ALA A 303 -9.62 -18.93 1.46
C ALA A 303 -9.67 -20.10 2.45
N SER A 304 -8.61 -20.29 3.25
CA SER A 304 -8.51 -21.39 4.21
C SER A 304 -7.90 -20.95 5.54
N ARG A 305 -8.24 -21.61 6.65
CA ARG A 305 -7.61 -21.39 7.97
C ARG A 305 -6.25 -22.04 8.10
N GLN A 306 -5.97 -23.02 7.24
CA GLN A 306 -4.71 -23.74 7.19
C GLN A 306 -4.24 -23.85 5.75
N LYS A 307 -2.97 -23.51 5.55
CA LYS A 307 -2.22 -23.64 4.30
C LYS A 307 -0.81 -24.12 4.64
N ASP A 308 -0.34 -25.20 4.04
CA ASP A 308 1.05 -25.66 4.21
C ASP A 308 2.01 -24.91 3.27
N ILE A 309 3.29 -25.29 3.30
CA ILE A 309 4.35 -24.68 2.48
C ILE A 309 4.18 -24.92 0.97
N ASP A 310 3.45 -25.98 0.58
CA ASP A 310 3.20 -26.35 -0.82
C ASP A 310 1.89 -25.73 -1.35
N GLY A 311 1.10 -25.10 -0.48
CA GLY A 311 -0.18 -24.48 -0.80
C GLY A 311 -1.40 -25.40 -0.64
N THR A 312 -1.23 -26.59 -0.04
CA THR A 312 -2.33 -27.48 0.33
C THR A 312 -3.15 -26.86 1.46
N THR A 313 -4.47 -26.98 1.39
CA THR A 313 -5.40 -26.40 2.37
C THR A 313 -6.30 -27.48 2.98
N THR A 314 -6.64 -27.34 4.27
CA THR A 314 -7.40 -28.37 5.03
C THR A 314 -8.66 -27.83 5.73
N VAL A 315 -8.87 -26.50 5.76
CA VAL A 315 -10.01 -25.87 6.45
C VAL A 315 -10.49 -24.65 5.67
N PRO A 316 -11.21 -24.83 4.53
CA PRO A 316 -11.71 -23.70 3.75
C PRO A 316 -12.71 -22.85 4.54
N THR A 317 -12.77 -21.56 4.24
CA THR A 317 -13.80 -20.68 4.79
C THR A 317 -15.18 -21.04 4.20
N LEU A 318 -16.20 -21.08 5.05
CA LEU A 318 -17.56 -21.43 4.63
C LEU A 318 -18.37 -20.23 4.10
N SER A 319 -17.86 -19.02 4.32
CA SER A 319 -18.42 -17.76 3.84
C SER A 319 -17.28 -16.78 3.53
N ALA A 320 -17.58 -15.72 2.78
CA ALA A 320 -16.71 -14.55 2.77
C ALA A 320 -16.57 -14.03 4.21
N VAL A 321 -15.33 -13.70 4.62
CA VAL A 321 -15.10 -13.12 5.96
C VAL A 321 -15.61 -11.69 5.99
N ILE A 322 -15.39 -10.96 4.90
CA ILE A 322 -15.77 -9.58 4.70
C ILE A 322 -16.35 -9.43 3.29
N GLN A 323 -17.48 -8.74 3.13
CA GLN A 323 -17.99 -8.40 1.81
C GLN A 323 -17.03 -7.44 1.09
N ALA A 324 -16.49 -7.90 -0.04
CA ALA A 324 -15.70 -7.09 -0.96
C ALA A 324 -16.56 -5.99 -1.59
N ARG A 325 -16.00 -4.79 -1.67
CA ARG A 325 -16.60 -3.59 -2.26
C ARG A 325 -15.73 -3.07 -3.40
N ALA A 326 -16.33 -2.35 -4.36
CA ALA A 326 -15.59 -1.79 -5.50
C ALA A 326 -14.44 -0.87 -5.05
N TYR A 327 -14.62 -0.09 -3.97
CA TYR A 327 -13.55 0.72 -3.42
C TYR A 327 -12.34 -0.10 -2.92
N ASP A 328 -12.48 -1.39 -2.59
CA ASP A 328 -11.35 -2.21 -2.17
C ASP A 328 -10.37 -2.48 -3.33
N LEU A 329 -10.79 -2.28 -4.58
CA LEU A 329 -10.04 -2.61 -5.80
C LEU A 329 -9.67 -1.33 -6.61
N PRO A 330 -8.61 -1.37 -7.44
CA PRO A 330 -7.63 -2.44 -7.55
C PRO A 330 -6.73 -2.51 -6.31
N ASP A 331 -6.00 -3.62 -6.20
CA ASP A 331 -4.96 -3.86 -5.21
C ASP A 331 -3.70 -4.47 -5.83
N LEU A 332 -2.67 -4.76 -5.01
CA LEU A 332 -1.40 -5.31 -5.52
C LEU A 332 -1.52 -6.76 -6.03
N SER A 333 -2.69 -7.36 -5.93
CA SER A 333 -3.01 -8.67 -6.50
C SER A 333 -3.96 -8.58 -7.70
N THR A 334 -4.42 -7.39 -8.08
CA THR A 334 -5.28 -7.22 -9.26
C THR A 334 -4.50 -7.52 -10.54
N PRO A 335 -4.98 -8.41 -11.42
CA PRO A 335 -4.28 -8.84 -12.64
C PRO A 335 -3.86 -7.69 -13.57
N TYR A 336 -2.61 -7.24 -13.41
CA TYR A 336 -2.13 -6.02 -14.05
C TYR A 336 -1.67 -6.23 -15.50
N HIS A 337 -1.23 -7.44 -15.85
CA HIS A 337 -0.89 -7.83 -17.23
C HIS A 337 -1.56 -9.13 -17.67
N LEU A 338 -2.17 -9.85 -16.74
CA LEU A 338 -2.89 -11.10 -16.99
C LEU A 338 -4.41 -10.86 -17.05
N PRO A 339 -5.19 -11.71 -17.75
CA PRO A 339 -6.65 -11.65 -17.71
C PRO A 339 -7.21 -11.87 -16.31
N ALA A 340 -8.35 -11.25 -15.98
CA ALA A 340 -8.99 -11.43 -14.67
C ALA A 340 -9.50 -12.85 -14.42
N SER A 341 -8.87 -13.53 -13.46
CA SER A 341 -9.26 -14.84 -12.93
C SER A 341 -8.70 -15.02 -11.53
N GLU A 342 -9.27 -15.95 -10.77
CA GLU A 342 -8.77 -16.33 -9.44
C GLU A 342 -7.28 -16.70 -9.45
N ALA A 343 -6.89 -17.55 -10.40
CA ALA A 343 -5.50 -17.97 -10.54
C ALA A 343 -4.58 -16.78 -10.84
N ASN A 344 -5.00 -15.86 -11.71
CA ASN A 344 -4.17 -14.73 -12.11
C ASN A 344 -4.06 -13.66 -11.02
N ALA A 345 -5.10 -13.45 -10.19
CA ALA A 345 -4.97 -12.56 -9.04
C ALA A 345 -3.92 -13.08 -8.04
N ARG A 346 -3.95 -14.39 -7.78
CA ARG A 346 -2.93 -15.08 -6.96
C ARG A 346 -1.54 -15.05 -7.59
N ARG A 347 -1.42 -15.18 -8.92
CA ARG A 347 -0.14 -15.03 -9.64
C ARG A 347 0.41 -13.61 -9.53
N THR A 348 -0.41 -12.58 -9.70
CA THR A 348 0.04 -11.19 -9.56
C THR A 348 0.49 -10.89 -8.13
N ALA A 349 -0.22 -11.38 -7.11
CA ALA A 349 0.24 -11.27 -5.73
C ALA A 349 1.60 -11.94 -5.48
N ALA A 350 1.82 -13.11 -6.09
CA ALA A 350 3.07 -13.84 -5.99
C ALA A 350 4.22 -13.13 -6.72
N GLU A 351 3.99 -12.64 -7.94
CA GLU A 351 4.96 -11.86 -8.71
C GLU A 351 5.45 -10.64 -7.90
N VAL A 352 4.54 -9.85 -7.32
CA VAL A 352 4.93 -8.71 -6.46
C VAL A 352 5.67 -9.19 -5.21
N SER A 353 5.33 -10.35 -4.66
CA SER A 353 6.03 -10.90 -3.49
C SER A 353 7.44 -11.36 -3.84
N GLU A 354 7.63 -11.99 -5.00
CA GLU A 354 8.93 -12.43 -5.52
C GLU A 354 9.86 -11.22 -5.75
N LEU A 355 9.35 -10.12 -6.31
CA LEU A 355 10.15 -8.91 -6.51
C LEU A 355 10.66 -8.28 -5.21
N LEU A 356 9.97 -8.52 -4.10
CA LEU A 356 10.24 -7.89 -2.80
C LEU A 356 10.80 -8.88 -1.77
N ASN A 357 11.01 -10.14 -2.14
CA ASN A 357 11.41 -11.17 -1.18
C ASN A 357 12.83 -10.95 -0.65
N ALA A 358 13.04 -11.34 0.60
CA ALA A 358 14.34 -11.32 1.25
C ALA A 358 14.48 -12.53 2.17
N ARG A 359 15.60 -13.24 2.07
CA ARG A 359 16.06 -14.21 3.07
C ARG A 359 16.99 -13.59 4.10
N GLU A 360 17.53 -12.41 3.80
CA GLU A 360 18.35 -11.67 4.75
C GLU A 360 18.11 -10.17 4.60
N VAL A 361 17.89 -9.48 5.71
CA VAL A 361 17.73 -8.02 5.77
C VAL A 361 18.82 -7.45 6.66
N ARG A 362 19.64 -6.57 6.11
CA ARG A 362 20.76 -5.94 6.82
C ARG A 362 20.63 -4.44 6.82
N ASN A 363 21.03 -3.82 7.92
CA ASN A 363 21.19 -2.39 7.99
C ASN A 363 22.10 -1.98 9.15
N GLN A 364 22.39 -0.69 9.23
CA GLN A 364 23.08 -0.08 10.35
C GLN A 364 22.12 0.40 11.44
N TYR A 365 22.66 0.61 12.64
CA TYR A 365 21.97 1.23 13.76
C TYR A 365 22.94 2.01 14.64
N ALA A 366 22.43 3.04 15.32
CA ALA A 366 23.19 3.86 16.26
C ALA A 366 22.36 4.18 17.51
N LEU A 367 23.00 4.02 18.68
CA LEU A 367 22.45 4.31 20.01
C LEU A 367 23.43 5.14 20.85
N GLU A 368 24.35 5.85 20.18
CA GLU A 368 25.36 6.74 20.77
C GLU A 368 24.74 7.79 21.70
N PRO A 369 25.03 7.76 23.03
CA PRO A 369 24.46 8.72 23.98
C PRO A 369 24.93 10.16 23.76
N SER A 370 26.17 10.37 23.31
CA SER A 370 26.73 11.72 23.11
C SER A 370 25.97 12.56 22.06
N ILE A 371 25.24 11.90 21.15
CA ILE A 371 24.36 12.51 20.16
C ILE A 371 22.91 12.00 20.28
N THR A 372 22.54 11.45 21.45
CA THR A 372 21.20 10.91 21.75
C THR A 372 20.61 10.10 20.59
N ALA A 373 21.41 9.21 19.99
CA ALA A 373 21.00 8.49 18.79
C ALA A 373 19.88 7.49 19.12
N GLN A 374 18.89 7.40 18.24
CA GLN A 374 17.80 6.43 18.32
C GLN A 374 17.62 5.79 16.94
N THR A 375 17.33 4.48 16.91
CA THR A 375 17.15 3.76 15.65
C THR A 375 15.88 2.93 15.65
N ASP A 376 15.08 3.07 14.59
CA ASP A 376 14.05 2.12 14.20
C ASP A 376 14.45 1.41 12.91
N TRP A 377 14.19 0.11 12.81
CA TRP A 377 14.12 -0.56 11.50
C TRP A 377 12.66 -0.83 11.15
N VAL A 378 12.23 -0.34 10.01
CA VAL A 378 10.89 -0.61 9.46
C VAL A 378 10.97 -1.83 8.56
N PHE A 379 10.09 -2.79 8.79
CA PHE A 379 9.85 -3.95 7.93
C PHE A 379 8.40 -3.90 7.44
N ALA A 380 8.21 -3.44 6.21
CA ALA A 380 6.91 -3.43 5.55
C ALA A 380 6.78 -4.68 4.68
N MET A 381 5.62 -5.33 4.72
CA MET A 381 5.31 -6.51 3.91
C MET A 381 4.08 -6.22 3.04
N PRO A 382 4.24 -5.48 1.92
CA PRO A 382 3.12 -4.95 1.15
C PRO A 382 2.14 -6.02 0.67
N THR A 383 2.63 -7.22 0.41
CA THR A 383 1.81 -8.32 -0.12
C THR A 383 1.31 -9.31 0.93
N LYS A 384 1.70 -9.17 2.20
CA LYS A 384 1.28 -10.10 3.26
C LYS A 384 -0.23 -10.23 3.35
N ARG A 385 -0.95 -9.10 3.24
CA ARG A 385 -2.41 -9.06 3.25
C ARG A 385 -3.04 -9.95 2.17
N TYR A 386 -2.40 -10.10 1.01
CA TYR A 386 -2.92 -10.91 -0.10
C TYR A 386 -2.57 -12.39 0.02
N SER A 387 -1.80 -12.79 1.04
CA SER A 387 -1.46 -14.19 1.31
C SER A 387 -2.05 -14.67 2.64
N VAL A 388 -2.00 -13.83 3.68
CA VAL A 388 -2.54 -14.13 5.01
C VAL A 388 -3.05 -12.86 5.71
N ALA A 389 -4.20 -12.98 6.36
CA ALA A 389 -4.78 -11.93 7.18
C ALA A 389 -5.39 -12.50 8.46
N LEU A 390 -5.64 -11.64 9.45
CA LEU A 390 -6.41 -11.99 10.63
C LEU A 390 -7.90 -11.76 10.39
N ASP A 391 -8.70 -12.80 10.58
CA ASP A 391 -10.14 -12.67 10.77
C ASP A 391 -10.40 -12.34 12.24
N TYR A 392 -10.82 -11.10 12.50
CA TYR A 392 -11.06 -10.59 13.85
C TYR A 392 -12.18 -11.34 14.58
N ALA A 393 -13.22 -11.78 13.87
CA ALA A 393 -14.35 -12.48 14.50
C ALA A 393 -13.94 -13.88 14.96
N ALA A 394 -13.09 -14.55 14.19
CA ALA A 394 -12.59 -15.88 14.53
C ALA A 394 -11.32 -15.84 15.41
N GLY A 395 -10.63 -14.69 15.50
CA GLY A 395 -9.30 -14.60 16.11
C GLY A 395 -8.26 -15.49 15.42
N ALA A 396 -8.46 -15.76 14.12
CA ALA A 396 -7.74 -16.79 13.39
C ALA A 396 -7.13 -16.27 12.08
N ARG A 397 -6.00 -16.86 11.69
CA ARG A 397 -5.40 -16.62 10.37
C ARG A 397 -6.32 -17.15 9.27
N THR A 398 -6.36 -16.40 8.17
CA THR A 398 -7.04 -16.78 6.94
C THR A 398 -6.05 -16.61 5.80
N PHE A 399 -5.87 -17.65 5.00
CA PHE A 399 -4.88 -17.74 3.94
C PHE A 399 -5.52 -17.78 2.57
N SER A 400 -4.85 -17.13 1.63
CA SER A 400 -5.00 -17.34 0.19
C SER A 400 -3.82 -18.16 -0.31
N VAL A 401 -4.02 -18.95 -1.37
CA VAL A 401 -2.96 -19.77 -1.96
C VAL A 401 -2.22 -18.90 -2.97
N VAL A 402 -1.07 -18.35 -2.55
CA VAL A 402 -0.29 -17.36 -3.30
C VAL A 402 1.18 -17.80 -3.32
N PRO A 403 1.69 -18.23 -4.49
CA PRO A 403 0.99 -18.39 -5.79
C PRO A 403 -0.02 -19.56 -5.77
N PRO A 404 -0.82 -19.80 -6.84
CA PRO A 404 -1.62 -21.03 -6.94
C PRO A 404 -0.81 -22.29 -6.63
N ALA A 405 -1.42 -23.28 -5.99
CA ALA A 405 -0.74 -24.50 -5.55
C ALA A 405 0.02 -25.18 -6.70
N GLY A 406 1.25 -25.61 -6.43
CA GLY A 406 2.14 -26.25 -7.41
C GLY A 406 2.75 -25.31 -8.46
N THR A 407 2.59 -23.99 -8.32
CA THR A 407 3.16 -23.01 -9.28
C THR A 407 4.32 -22.17 -8.72
N GLY A 408 4.66 -22.34 -7.44
CA GLY A 408 5.79 -21.69 -6.78
C GLY A 408 5.68 -21.78 -5.26
N ASP A 409 6.68 -21.23 -4.57
CA ASP A 409 6.79 -21.31 -3.11
C ASP A 409 5.78 -20.39 -2.40
N GLN A 410 5.18 -20.88 -1.31
CA GLN A 410 4.28 -20.06 -0.47
C GLN A 410 5.09 -19.17 0.49
N PHE A 411 5.04 -17.85 0.32
CA PHE A 411 5.71 -16.89 1.20
C PHE A 411 5.20 -16.91 2.65
N PHE A 412 3.88 -17.08 2.83
CA PHE A 412 3.25 -17.15 4.13
C PHE A 412 2.40 -18.42 4.21
N HIS A 413 2.63 -19.24 5.22
CA HIS A 413 1.93 -20.50 5.47
C HIS A 413 1.75 -20.74 6.98
N SER A 414 1.13 -21.85 7.34
CA SER A 414 0.74 -22.14 8.72
C SER A 414 1.93 -22.27 9.67
N ASP A 415 3.07 -22.75 9.17
CA ASP A 415 4.26 -23.03 10.00
C ASP A 415 5.14 -21.79 10.20
N ASN A 416 5.13 -20.85 9.25
CA ASN A 416 5.92 -19.61 9.36
C ASN A 416 5.14 -18.39 9.85
N THR A 417 3.85 -18.57 10.20
CA THR A 417 3.01 -17.53 10.80
C THR A 417 2.39 -17.98 12.13
N THR A 418 1.91 -17.04 12.92
CA THR A 418 1.20 -17.30 14.17
C THR A 418 0.37 -16.07 14.57
N VAL A 419 -0.67 -16.23 15.39
CA VAL A 419 -1.46 -15.11 15.92
C VAL A 419 -0.87 -14.64 17.25
N SER A 420 -0.70 -13.33 17.44
CA SER A 420 -0.34 -12.74 18.72
C SER A 420 -0.71 -11.27 18.76
N GLY A 421 -1.19 -10.79 19.90
CA GLY A 421 -1.55 -9.38 20.06
C GLY A 421 -2.57 -8.90 19.01
N ASN A 422 -3.49 -9.78 18.62
CA ASN A 422 -4.48 -9.52 17.56
C ASN A 422 -3.86 -9.14 16.20
N GLN A 423 -2.72 -9.74 15.88
CA GLN A 423 -2.01 -9.58 14.61
C GLN A 423 -1.53 -10.94 14.10
N VAL A 424 -1.38 -11.08 12.78
CA VAL A 424 -0.62 -12.18 12.19
C VAL A 424 0.86 -11.84 12.24
N CYS A 425 1.62 -12.61 12.99
CA CYS A 425 3.05 -12.46 13.16
C CYS A 425 3.84 -13.56 12.45
N SER A 426 5.11 -13.30 12.15
CA SER A 426 6.04 -14.36 11.80
C SER A 426 6.25 -15.32 12.97
N ALA A 427 6.41 -16.60 12.65
CA ALA A 427 6.91 -17.61 13.56
C ALA A 427 8.45 -17.55 13.53
N ASN A 428 9.04 -16.74 14.41
CA ASN A 428 10.46 -16.39 14.38
C ASN A 428 11.35 -17.27 15.28
N GLY A 429 10.86 -18.44 15.71
CA GLY A 429 11.58 -19.32 16.66
C GLY A 429 12.94 -19.80 16.14
N ASN A 430 13.10 -19.92 14.82
CA ASN A 430 14.33 -20.36 14.16
C ASN A 430 15.05 -19.22 13.41
N TRP A 431 14.59 -17.97 13.57
CA TRP A 431 15.21 -16.83 12.93
C TRP A 431 16.48 -16.44 13.69
N SER A 432 17.47 -15.93 12.95
CA SER A 432 18.72 -15.43 13.54
C SER A 432 18.80 -13.92 13.36
N PHE A 433 19.16 -13.21 14.41
CA PHE A 433 19.44 -11.77 14.36
C PHE A 433 20.87 -11.54 14.84
N LEU A 434 21.77 -11.39 13.87
CA LEU A 434 23.20 -11.21 14.10
C LEU A 434 23.48 -9.72 14.27
N VAL A 435 24.00 -9.32 15.42
CA VAL A 435 24.35 -7.92 15.69
C VAL A 435 25.85 -7.76 15.69
N PHE A 436 26.36 -6.81 14.92
CA PHE A 436 27.77 -6.55 14.72
C PHE A 436 28.14 -5.18 15.28
N SER A 437 29.27 -5.11 15.97
CA SER A 437 29.91 -3.83 16.31
C SER A 437 30.65 -3.25 15.10
N ARG A 438 31.11 -2.00 15.21
CA ARG A 438 32.03 -1.41 14.21
C ARG A 438 33.37 -2.16 14.12
N GLU A 439 33.82 -2.75 15.22
CA GLU A 439 35.13 -3.42 15.33
C GLU A 439 35.03 -4.95 15.17
N ALA A 440 34.12 -5.40 14.29
CA ALA A 440 33.94 -6.80 13.88
C ALA A 440 33.55 -7.80 15.00
N SER A 441 33.25 -7.36 16.22
CA SER A 441 32.63 -8.22 17.23
C SER A 441 31.20 -8.58 16.83
N VAL A 442 30.83 -9.84 17.01
CA VAL A 442 29.48 -10.37 16.69
C VAL A 442 28.78 -10.80 17.96
N SER A 443 27.51 -10.45 18.08
CA SER A 443 26.62 -10.93 19.12
C SER A 443 25.42 -11.64 18.48
N THR A 444 25.29 -12.92 18.78
CA THR A 444 24.11 -13.74 18.44
C THR A 444 23.13 -13.84 19.61
N ASN A 445 23.51 -13.34 20.78
CA ASN A 445 22.79 -13.44 22.05
C ASN A 445 22.56 -12.07 22.74
N GLY A 446 22.73 -10.96 22.04
CA GLY A 446 22.80 -9.62 22.66
C GLY A 446 24.01 -9.47 23.58
N ALA A 447 24.33 -8.26 24.04
CA ALA A 447 25.24 -8.13 25.19
C ALA A 447 24.59 -8.78 26.43
N ALA A 448 25.40 -9.25 27.38
CA ALA A 448 24.98 -9.91 28.63
C ALA A 448 24.31 -8.95 29.63
N ILE A 449 23.41 -8.10 29.16
CA ILE A 449 22.63 -7.18 29.98
C ILE A 449 21.26 -7.83 30.22
N PRO A 450 20.81 -7.98 31.48
CA PRO A 450 19.45 -8.44 31.76
C PRO A 450 18.46 -7.46 31.14
N SER A 451 17.77 -7.90 30.09
CA SER A 451 16.69 -7.15 29.45
C SER A 451 15.55 -8.11 29.16
N ALA A 452 14.32 -7.70 29.47
CA ALA A 452 13.10 -8.45 29.13
C ALA A 452 12.74 -8.33 27.64
N LEU A 453 13.48 -7.53 26.86
CA LEU A 453 13.21 -7.34 25.43
C LEU A 453 13.79 -8.47 24.59
N PRO A 454 13.09 -8.92 23.52
CA PRO A 454 13.59 -9.93 22.62
C PRO A 454 14.80 -9.43 21.81
N LEU A 455 15.64 -10.36 21.34
CA LEU A 455 16.73 -10.06 20.41
C LEU A 455 16.28 -10.07 18.96
N VAL A 456 15.48 -11.07 18.59
CA VAL A 456 15.03 -11.26 17.22
C VAL A 456 13.70 -10.53 17.06
N PRO A 457 13.57 -9.59 16.11
CA PRO A 457 12.29 -8.94 15.87
C PRO A 457 11.26 -9.96 15.42
N ARG A 458 10.08 -9.86 16.03
CA ARG A 458 8.91 -10.57 15.55
C ARG A 458 8.16 -9.64 14.61
N LEU A 459 7.94 -10.09 13.37
CA LEU A 459 7.29 -9.26 12.35
C LEU A 459 5.79 -9.49 12.38
N CYS A 460 5.08 -8.63 13.10
CA CYS A 460 3.63 -8.63 13.26
C CYS A 460 2.94 -7.64 12.34
N GLY A 461 1.81 -8.07 11.78
CA GLY A 461 1.00 -7.27 10.86
C GLY A 461 1.63 -7.06 9.50
N ALA A 462 1.10 -6.08 8.75
CA ALA A 462 1.58 -5.66 7.45
C ALA A 462 2.84 -4.79 7.55
N VAL A 463 3.03 -4.10 8.68
CA VAL A 463 4.26 -3.34 8.97
C VAL A 463 4.69 -3.59 10.40
N SER A 464 6.00 -3.80 10.61
CA SER A 464 6.62 -3.89 11.92
C SER A 464 7.77 -2.89 12.05
N VAL A 465 7.90 -2.25 13.21
CA VAL A 465 8.95 -1.28 13.52
C VAL A 465 9.79 -1.83 14.67
N ALA A 466 10.97 -2.35 14.33
CA ALA A 466 11.94 -2.81 15.30
C ALA A 466 12.64 -1.64 15.99
N ALA A 467 12.22 -1.34 17.21
CA ALA A 467 12.73 -0.22 18.00
C ALA A 467 13.92 -0.65 18.84
N PHE A 468 15.12 -0.23 18.45
CA PHE A 468 16.35 -0.57 19.17
C PHE A 468 16.35 0.11 20.54
N ASN A 469 16.67 -0.66 21.58
CA ASN A 469 16.57 -0.22 22.98
C ASN A 469 15.13 0.16 23.40
N GLY A 470 14.11 -0.27 22.64
CA GLY A 470 12.69 0.00 22.90
C GLY A 470 12.23 1.44 22.65
N VAL A 471 13.11 2.33 22.20
CA VAL A 471 12.80 3.73 21.91
C VAL A 471 12.66 3.93 20.40
N SER A 472 11.52 4.47 19.97
CA SER A 472 11.18 4.62 18.55
C SER A 472 11.30 6.07 18.10
N PRO A 473 12.30 6.45 17.25
CA PRO A 473 12.35 7.78 16.64
C PRO A 473 11.13 8.08 15.76
N LEU A 474 10.42 7.06 15.28
CA LEU A 474 9.18 7.18 14.51
C LEU A 474 7.92 7.25 15.38
N SER A 475 8.06 7.21 16.71
CA SER A 475 6.94 7.17 17.66
C SER A 475 5.94 6.03 17.40
N SER A 476 6.42 4.91 16.85
CA SER A 476 5.59 3.75 16.52
C SER A 476 4.85 3.21 17.75
N SER A 477 3.62 2.75 17.55
CA SER A 477 2.78 2.21 18.63
C SER A 477 2.19 0.84 18.30
N VAL A 478 1.46 0.72 17.18
CA VAL A 478 0.73 -0.48 16.75
C VAL A 478 1.65 -1.50 16.07
N ALA A 479 2.63 -1.02 15.31
CA ALA A 479 3.65 -1.74 14.58
C ALA A 479 4.89 -2.03 15.44
N ARG A 480 4.99 -1.47 16.64
CA ARG A 480 6.22 -1.47 17.43
C ARG A 480 6.59 -2.87 17.92
N ALA A 481 7.78 -3.31 17.54
CA ALA A 481 8.45 -4.51 18.03
C ALA A 481 9.73 -4.09 18.78
N PRO A 482 9.68 -3.86 20.11
CA PRO A 482 10.86 -3.39 20.84
C PRO A 482 11.93 -4.49 20.91
N LEU A 483 13.18 -4.09 20.73
CA LEU A 483 14.35 -4.96 20.78
C LEU A 483 15.36 -4.51 21.82
N ARG A 484 16.06 -5.45 22.44
CA ARG A 484 17.22 -5.13 23.28
C ARG A 484 18.38 -4.60 22.44
N ASN A 485 19.31 -3.92 23.09
CA ASN A 485 20.57 -3.50 22.48
C ASN A 485 21.56 -4.67 22.38
N GLY A 486 22.37 -4.66 21.32
CA GLY A 486 23.55 -5.53 21.18
C GLY A 486 24.80 -4.76 21.53
N PHE A 487 25.24 -3.90 20.61
CA PHE A 487 26.28 -2.91 20.84
C PHE A 487 25.67 -1.50 20.86
N GLN A 488 26.50 -0.50 21.17
CA GLN A 488 26.10 0.91 21.12
C GLN A 488 25.79 1.37 19.69
N SER A 489 26.64 0.99 18.73
CA SER A 489 26.46 1.29 17.32
C SER A 489 27.10 0.20 16.46
N GLY A 490 26.57 -0.03 15.27
CA GLY A 490 27.09 -0.99 14.31
C GLY A 490 26.07 -1.36 13.25
N TRP A 491 26.02 -2.63 12.87
CA TRP A 491 25.05 -3.14 11.90
C TRP A 491 24.45 -4.46 12.37
N ALA A 492 23.33 -4.87 11.79
CA ALA A 492 22.75 -6.17 12.09
C ALA A 492 22.28 -6.88 10.82
N ALA A 493 21.99 -8.17 10.94
CA ALA A 493 21.42 -9.00 9.89
C ALA A 493 20.30 -9.85 10.47
N LEU A 494 19.08 -9.65 9.97
CA LEU A 494 17.95 -10.55 10.19
C LEU A 494 17.98 -11.63 9.12
N GLN A 495 18.19 -12.87 9.52
CA GLN A 495 18.17 -14.04 8.65
C GLN A 495 16.83 -14.74 8.78
N ILE A 496 16.17 -14.89 7.64
CA ILE A 496 14.87 -15.54 7.47
C ILE A 496 15.15 -16.91 6.86
N PRO A 497 14.95 -18.01 7.62
CA PRO A 497 15.30 -19.36 7.19
C PRO A 497 14.34 -19.93 6.15
N ASP A 498 13.18 -19.29 5.92
CA ASP A 498 12.19 -19.69 4.93
C ASP A 498 12.79 -19.72 3.51
N PRO A 499 12.60 -20.82 2.73
CA PRO A 499 13.12 -20.91 1.37
C PRO A 499 12.61 -19.82 0.41
N ALA A 500 11.34 -19.41 0.53
CA ALA A 500 10.83 -18.32 -0.30
C ALA A 500 11.38 -16.94 0.11
N GLY A 501 11.99 -16.84 1.30
CA GLY A 501 12.13 -15.57 2.02
C GLY A 501 10.76 -14.96 2.37
N LEU A 502 10.77 -13.70 2.78
CA LEU A 502 9.53 -12.92 2.97
C LEU A 502 9.56 -11.64 2.12
N PRO A 503 8.43 -11.20 1.55
CA PRO A 503 8.33 -9.95 0.79
C PRO A 503 8.46 -8.76 1.74
N VAL A 504 9.67 -8.22 1.91
CA VAL A 504 9.99 -7.23 2.92
C VAL A 504 10.69 -6.03 2.28
N THR A 505 10.12 -4.85 2.48
CA THR A 505 10.72 -3.55 2.16
C THR A 505 10.91 -2.72 3.43
N GLY A 506 11.59 -1.58 3.30
CA GLY A 506 11.76 -0.63 4.40
C GLY A 506 13.18 -0.11 4.50
N ALA A 507 13.49 0.46 5.66
CA ALA A 507 14.73 1.16 5.92
C ALA A 507 15.04 1.21 7.43
N ALA A 508 16.29 1.57 7.75
CA ALA A 508 16.67 2.06 9.06
C ALA A 508 16.44 3.58 9.14
N PHE A 509 15.81 4.02 10.21
CA PHE A 509 15.51 5.42 10.54
C PHE A 509 16.30 5.78 11.78
N ILE A 510 17.27 6.68 11.63
CA ILE A 510 18.17 7.09 12.70
C ILE A 510 17.92 8.57 13.02
N LYS A 511 17.47 8.84 14.24
CA LYS A 511 17.34 10.21 14.78
C LYS A 511 18.57 10.52 15.62
N LEU A 512 19.20 11.66 15.36
CA LEU A 512 20.35 12.17 16.10
C LEU A 512 19.97 13.52 16.72
N THR A 513 20.39 13.77 17.95
CA THR A 513 20.26 15.07 18.62
C THR A 513 21.62 15.50 19.18
N ASN A 514 22.16 16.62 18.70
CA ASN A 514 23.36 17.23 19.25
C ASN A 514 22.99 18.07 20.49
N PRO A 515 23.31 17.61 21.72
CA PRO A 515 22.98 18.35 22.94
C PRO A 515 23.85 19.61 23.11
N GLY A 516 24.96 19.73 22.39
CA GLY A 516 25.87 20.88 22.43
C GLY A 516 25.57 21.97 21.40
N VAL A 517 24.45 21.89 20.68
CA VAL A 517 24.08 22.93 19.71
C VAL A 517 23.78 24.26 20.41
N ALA A 518 24.24 25.38 19.84
CA ALA A 518 23.90 26.71 20.37
C ALA A 518 22.39 26.98 20.26
N ALA A 519 21.85 27.78 21.19
CA ALA A 519 20.45 28.14 21.19
C ALA A 519 20.04 28.82 19.86
N GLY A 520 18.89 28.41 19.30
CA GLY A 520 18.37 28.93 18.02
C GLY A 520 18.90 28.21 16.76
N LEU A 521 19.79 27.23 16.88
CA LEU A 521 20.24 26.40 15.76
C LEU A 521 19.58 25.02 15.75
N ALA A 522 19.38 24.45 14.56
CA ALA A 522 18.89 23.08 14.41
C ALA A 522 19.95 22.07 14.88
N GLY A 523 19.64 21.32 15.93
CA GLY A 523 20.50 20.28 16.49
C GLY A 523 19.97 18.87 16.32
N ARG A 524 18.90 18.66 15.54
CA ARG A 524 18.28 17.35 15.34
C ARG A 524 18.30 16.97 13.87
N TYR A 525 18.62 15.70 13.61
CA TYR A 525 18.84 15.18 12.26
C TYR A 525 18.14 13.84 12.09
N GLY A 526 17.48 13.65 10.95
CA GLY A 526 16.89 12.37 10.55
C GLY A 526 17.69 11.79 9.40
N LEU A 527 18.13 10.55 9.56
CA LEU A 527 18.86 9.80 8.55
C LEU A 527 18.05 8.55 8.19
N ILE A 528 17.97 8.25 6.90
CA ILE A 528 17.29 7.06 6.39
C ILE A 528 18.25 6.26 5.52
N TYR A 529 18.32 4.96 5.76
CA TYR A 529 19.16 4.04 5.02
C TYR A 529 18.31 2.87 4.55
N PRO A 530 18.09 2.70 3.22
CA PRO A 530 17.38 1.54 2.69
C PRO A 530 18.00 0.24 3.18
N HIS A 531 17.18 -0.78 3.40
CA HIS A 531 17.69 -2.10 3.76
C HIS A 531 18.55 -2.69 2.64
N MET A 532 19.65 -3.32 3.02
CA MET A 532 20.40 -4.20 2.13
C MET A 532 19.82 -5.60 2.25
N VAL A 533 19.32 -6.16 1.14
CA VAL A 533 18.63 -7.44 1.14
C VAL A 533 19.39 -8.50 0.35
N ARG A 534 19.31 -9.75 0.81
CA ARG A 534 19.68 -10.93 0.01
C ARG A 534 18.41 -11.65 -0.39
N GLN A 535 18.14 -11.69 -1.70
CA GLN A 535 17.05 -12.47 -2.28
C GLN A 535 17.41 -13.98 -2.28
N PRO A 536 16.41 -14.89 -2.32
CA PRO A 536 16.61 -16.34 -2.38
C PRO A 536 17.59 -16.83 -3.44
#